data_AF-A0A1M3E884-F1
#
_entry.id   AF-A0A1M3E884-F1
#
_cell.length_a   1.000
_cell.length_b   1.000
_cell.length_c   1.000
_cell.angle_alpha   90.00
_cell.angle_beta   90.00
_cell.angle_gamma   90.00
#
_symmetry.space_group_name_H-M   'P 1'
#
loop_
_entity.id
_entity.type
_entity.pdbx_description
1 polymer ?
#
loop_
_entity_poly.entity_id
_entity_poly.type
_entity_poly.pdbx_seq_one_letter_code
_entity_poly.pdbx_strand_id
1 'polypeptide(L)'
;MIDTKNNFSDDNAMSYEYLIRRAHQCGRYGVAGADADTYRRLIRNAGTYYYETEAIKNKKQRISLKSEQDMLADYMLSCGEVNGYIKTAIDKVKKDYGSKLTDEQYKELEDVEVLLISPNLSKITEALIRTEKIFLELQLFPK
;
A
#
# COMPACT_ATOMS: atom_id res chain seq x y z
N MET A 1 2.82 19.35 -12.86
CA MET A 1 1.53 19.47 -12.16
C MET A 1 1.09 18.04 -11.89
N ILE A 2 1.23 17.56 -10.65
CA ILE A 2 0.83 16.19 -10.30
C ILE A 2 -0.69 16.21 -10.14
N ASP A 3 -1.38 15.44 -10.98
CA ASP A 3 -2.84 15.41 -11.04
C ASP A 3 -3.39 14.73 -9.78
N THR A 4 -3.71 15.52 -8.77
CA THR A 4 -4.17 15.05 -7.45
C THR A 4 -5.51 14.31 -7.50
N LYS A 5 -6.24 14.38 -8.61
CA LYS A 5 -7.52 13.66 -8.79
C LYS A 5 -7.37 12.15 -8.90
N ASN A 6 -6.21 11.65 -9.33
CA ASN A 6 -6.01 10.21 -9.58
C ASN A 6 -5.37 9.45 -8.41
N ASN A 7 -5.04 10.14 -7.30
CA ASN A 7 -4.34 9.52 -6.17
C ASN A 7 -5.24 8.71 -5.23
N PHE A 8 -6.57 8.83 -5.32
CA PHE A 8 -7.52 8.17 -4.43
C PHE A 8 -8.37 7.09 -5.14
N SER A 9 -7.85 6.52 -6.23
CA SER A 9 -8.49 5.38 -6.89
C SER A 9 -8.25 4.08 -6.11
N ASP A 10 -9.22 3.17 -6.10
CA ASP A 10 -9.08 1.84 -5.51
C ASP A 10 -8.63 0.76 -6.51
N ASP A 11 -8.23 1.15 -7.72
CA ASP A 11 -7.75 0.24 -8.78
C ASP A 11 -6.65 -0.73 -8.30
N ASN A 12 -5.81 -0.27 -7.38
CA ASN A 12 -4.70 -1.05 -6.83
C ASN A 12 -5.08 -1.96 -5.65
N ALA A 13 -6.33 -1.95 -5.19
CA ALA A 13 -6.75 -2.74 -4.03
C ALA A 13 -6.63 -4.25 -4.28
N MET A 14 -6.96 -4.70 -5.50
CA MET A 14 -6.79 -6.10 -5.88
C MET A 14 -5.33 -6.47 -6.07
N SER A 15 -4.52 -5.60 -6.69
CA SER A 15 -3.07 -5.78 -6.80
C SER A 15 -2.43 -5.95 -5.42
N TYR A 16 -2.83 -5.12 -4.45
CA TYR A 16 -2.40 -5.26 -3.05
C TYR A 16 -2.73 -6.64 -2.49
N GLU A 17 -3.98 -7.09 -2.58
CA GLU A 17 -4.38 -8.40 -2.06
C GLU A 17 -3.58 -9.53 -2.73
N TYR A 18 -3.44 -9.47 -4.06
CA TYR A 18 -2.71 -10.47 -4.81
C TYR A 18 -1.21 -10.47 -4.52
N LEU A 19 -0.60 -9.32 -4.28
CA LEU A 19 0.80 -9.22 -3.84
C LEU A 19 1.03 -10.04 -2.57
N ILE A 20 0.22 -9.82 -1.54
CA ILE A 20 0.34 -10.54 -0.27
C ILE A 20 0.10 -12.03 -0.48
N ARG A 21 -0.94 -12.39 -1.23
CA ARG A 21 -1.26 -13.80 -1.52
C ARG A 21 -0.16 -14.52 -2.30
N ARG A 22 0.52 -13.85 -3.23
CA ARG A 22 1.66 -14.39 -3.97
C ARG A 22 2.85 -14.66 -3.06
N ALA A 23 3.21 -13.71 -2.19
CA ALA A 23 4.30 -13.90 -1.24
C ALA A 23 4.01 -15.03 -0.25
N HIS A 24 2.77 -15.12 0.24
CA HIS A 24 2.37 -16.12 1.24
C HIS A 24 1.91 -17.45 0.64
N GLN A 25 1.77 -17.54 -0.69
CA GLN A 25 1.29 -18.72 -1.40
C GLN A 25 -0.04 -19.23 -0.82
N CYS A 26 -1.02 -18.32 -0.69
CA CYS A 26 -2.29 -18.60 -0.03
C CYS A 26 -3.51 -18.09 -0.83
N GLY A 27 -4.66 -18.69 -0.55
CA GLY A 27 -5.96 -18.23 -1.01
C GLY A 27 -6.43 -16.96 -0.30
N ARG A 28 -7.66 -16.53 -0.62
CA ARG A 28 -8.31 -15.39 0.04
C ARG A 28 -8.44 -15.64 1.54
N TYR A 29 -8.14 -14.62 2.36
CA TYR A 29 -8.14 -14.71 3.84
C TYR A 29 -7.16 -15.73 4.44
N GLY A 30 -6.19 -16.24 3.66
CA GLY A 30 -5.21 -17.21 4.16
C GLY A 30 -4.20 -16.63 5.14
N VAL A 31 -3.97 -15.31 5.11
CA VAL A 31 -3.11 -14.57 6.05
C VAL A 31 -3.70 -13.19 6.34
N ALA A 32 -3.32 -12.61 7.48
CA ALA A 32 -3.64 -11.21 7.78
C ALA A 32 -3.07 -10.29 6.68
N GLY A 33 -3.84 -9.30 6.25
CA GLY A 33 -3.46 -8.38 5.17
C GLY A 33 -3.75 -8.87 3.75
N ALA A 34 -4.07 -10.16 3.55
CA ALA A 34 -4.57 -10.67 2.27
C ALA A 34 -6.06 -10.32 2.06
N ASP A 35 -6.37 -9.03 2.15
CA ASP A 35 -7.70 -8.45 1.98
C ASP A 35 -7.62 -7.07 1.32
N ALA A 36 -8.17 -6.95 0.12
CA ALA A 36 -8.24 -5.70 -0.64
C ALA A 36 -8.89 -4.54 0.15
N ASP A 37 -9.77 -4.83 1.11
CA ASP A 37 -10.42 -3.79 1.92
C ASP A 37 -9.45 -3.06 2.86
N THR A 38 -8.29 -3.65 3.14
CA THR A 38 -7.18 -2.99 3.86
C THR A 38 -6.65 -1.81 3.05
N TYR A 39 -6.39 -2.00 1.76
CA TYR A 39 -5.95 -0.92 0.87
C TYR A 39 -7.08 0.08 0.60
N ARG A 40 -8.32 -0.38 0.42
CA ARG A 40 -9.48 0.53 0.26
C ARG A 40 -9.67 1.43 1.48
N ARG A 41 -9.41 0.93 2.68
CA ARG A 41 -9.45 1.73 3.92
C ARG A 41 -8.37 2.81 3.91
N LEU A 42 -7.14 2.50 3.49
CA LEU A 42 -6.09 3.49 3.28
C LEU A 42 -6.55 4.61 2.33
N ILE A 43 -7.11 4.24 1.17
CA ILE A 43 -7.62 5.21 0.18
C ILE A 43 -8.69 6.12 0.79
N ARG A 44 -9.68 5.53 1.48
CA ARG A 44 -10.77 6.30 2.12
C ARG A 44 -10.25 7.27 3.18
N ASN A 45 -9.33 6.82 4.03
CA ASN A 45 -8.78 7.65 5.11
C ASN A 45 -7.90 8.77 4.54
N ALA A 46 -7.09 8.48 3.52
CA ALA A 46 -6.28 9.49 2.84
C ALA A 46 -7.16 10.55 2.14
N GLY A 47 -8.20 10.11 1.43
CA GLY A 47 -9.15 11.01 0.77
C GLY A 47 -9.90 11.87 1.77
N THR A 48 -10.41 11.26 2.85
CA THR A 48 -11.08 11.97 3.94
C THR A 48 -10.18 13.05 4.53
N TYR A 49 -8.95 12.70 4.92
CA TYR A 49 -7.99 13.65 5.46
C TYR A 49 -7.72 14.79 4.48
N TYR A 50 -7.46 14.50 3.21
CA TYR A 50 -7.17 15.52 2.20
C TYR A 50 -8.34 16.49 1.99
N TYR A 51 -9.53 15.97 1.65
CA TYR A 51 -10.67 16.81 1.30
C TYR A 51 -11.21 17.61 2.49
N GLU A 52 -11.22 17.02 3.69
CA GLU A 52 -11.69 17.70 4.90
C GLU A 52 -10.70 18.77 5.37
N THR A 53 -9.39 18.52 5.26
CA THR A 53 -8.35 19.52 5.57
C THR A 53 -8.45 20.71 4.61
N GLU A 54 -8.68 20.46 3.33
CA GLU A 54 -8.93 21.53 2.35
C GLU A 54 -10.24 22.27 2.63
N ALA A 55 -11.30 21.58 3.08
CA ALA A 55 -12.54 22.24 3.50
C ALA A 55 -12.33 23.16 4.71
N ILE A 56 -11.58 22.71 5.73
CA ILE A 56 -11.22 23.49 6.92
C ILE A 56 -10.47 24.76 6.51
N LYS A 57 -9.39 24.62 5.74
CA LYS A 57 -8.57 25.76 5.27
C LYS A 57 -9.40 26.77 4.48
N ASN A 58 -10.31 26.29 3.64
CA ASN A 58 -11.13 27.13 2.78
C ASN A 58 -12.47 27.55 3.42
N LYS A 59 -12.70 27.26 4.71
CA LYS A 59 -13.94 27.56 5.45
C LYS A 59 -15.21 27.04 4.75
N LYS A 60 -15.12 25.88 4.11
CA LYS A 60 -16.24 25.20 3.44
C LYS A 60 -16.96 24.27 4.42
N GLN A 61 -18.21 23.94 4.09
CA GLN A 61 -18.96 22.93 4.83
C GLN A 61 -18.23 21.58 4.77
N ARG A 62 -18.16 20.93 5.93
CA ARG A 62 -17.52 19.63 6.14
C ARG A 62 -18.54 18.51 6.13
N ILE A 63 -18.12 17.31 5.73
CA ILE A 63 -18.94 16.10 5.79
C ILE A 63 -18.63 15.33 7.07
N SER A 64 -17.35 15.28 7.45
CA SER A 64 -16.88 14.64 8.68
C SER A 64 -16.90 15.59 9.89
N LEU A 65 -17.30 15.06 11.04
CA LEU A 65 -17.23 15.75 12.34
C LEU A 65 -15.89 15.52 13.06
N LYS A 66 -15.01 14.66 12.53
CA LYS A 66 -13.70 14.35 13.13
C LYS A 66 -12.79 15.58 13.17
N SER A 67 -11.88 15.65 14.14
CA SER A 67 -10.84 16.68 14.12
C SER A 67 -9.81 16.39 13.01
N GLU A 68 -9.04 17.41 12.61
CA GLU A 68 -7.93 17.22 11.66
C GLU A 68 -6.92 16.20 12.17
N GLN A 69 -6.64 16.21 13.48
CA GLN A 69 -5.74 15.27 14.13
C GLN A 69 -6.26 13.83 14.08
N ASP A 70 -7.56 13.60 14.32
CA ASP A 70 -8.15 12.27 14.24
C ASP A 70 -8.10 11.71 12.81
N MET A 71 -8.40 12.54 11.81
CA MET A 71 -8.33 12.13 10.40
C MET A 71 -6.90 11.83 9.96
N LEU A 72 -5.94 12.63 10.43
CA LEU A 72 -4.51 12.37 10.22
C LEU A 72 -4.09 11.05 10.88
N ALA A 73 -4.53 10.79 12.11
CA ALA A 73 -4.23 9.56 12.82
C ALA A 73 -4.78 8.33 12.08
N ASP A 74 -6.04 8.37 11.65
CA ASP A 74 -6.67 7.29 10.86
C ASP A 74 -5.89 7.00 9.56
N TYR A 75 -5.48 8.06 8.85
CA TYR A 75 -4.68 7.94 7.64
C TYR A 75 -3.31 7.32 7.93
N MET A 76 -2.59 7.82 8.94
CA MET A 76 -1.25 7.34 9.29
C MET A 76 -1.26 5.90 9.81
N LEU A 77 -2.29 5.52 10.58
CA LEU A 77 -2.49 4.13 11.00
C LEU A 77 -2.69 3.20 9.79
N SER A 78 -3.51 3.62 8.83
CA SER A 78 -3.74 2.83 7.61
C SER A 78 -2.49 2.73 6.73
N CYS A 79 -1.70 3.81 6.65
CA CYS A 79 -0.38 3.78 6.00
C CYS A 79 0.54 2.75 6.66
N GLY A 80 0.64 2.77 7.99
CA GLY A 80 1.48 1.84 8.74
C GLY A 80 1.06 0.38 8.54
N GLU A 81 -0.24 0.12 8.54
CA GLU A 81 -0.80 -1.22 8.32
C GLU A 81 -0.47 -1.77 6.92
N VAL A 82 -0.82 -1.03 5.85
CA VAL A 82 -0.55 -1.46 4.47
C VAL A 82 0.96 -1.61 4.23
N ASN A 83 1.75 -0.65 4.74
CA ASN A 83 3.22 -0.71 4.67
C ASN A 83 3.78 -1.98 5.33
N GLY A 84 3.32 -2.30 6.54
CA GLY A 84 3.76 -3.49 7.27
C GLY A 84 3.51 -4.78 6.49
N TYR A 85 2.35 -4.90 5.84
CA TYR A 85 2.03 -6.08 5.03
C TYR A 85 2.90 -6.15 3.75
N ILE A 86 3.12 -5.03 3.04
CA ILE A 86 4.00 -5.01 1.87
C ILE A 86 5.43 -5.42 2.25
N LYS A 87 5.99 -4.84 3.32
CA LYS A 87 7.32 -5.21 3.81
C LYS A 87 7.42 -6.68 4.19
N THR A 88 6.42 -7.20 4.91
CA THR A 88 6.35 -8.63 5.27
C THR A 88 6.34 -9.52 4.02
N ALA A 89 5.61 -9.13 2.98
CA ALA A 89 5.58 -9.85 1.71
C ALA A 89 6.95 -9.83 1.00
N ILE A 90 7.63 -8.67 0.98
CA ILE A 90 8.98 -8.52 0.43
C ILE A 90 9.97 -9.41 1.19
N ASP A 91 10.00 -9.31 2.52
CA ASP A 91 10.86 -10.11 3.39
C ASP A 91 10.67 -11.62 3.14
N LYS A 92 9.40 -12.03 3.03
CA LYS A 92 9.06 -13.42 2.75
C LYS A 92 9.57 -13.88 1.38
N VAL A 93 9.45 -13.05 0.35
CA VAL A 93 9.95 -13.40 -0.99
C VAL A 93 11.48 -13.44 -1.02
N LYS A 94 12.16 -12.46 -0.42
CA LYS A 94 13.64 -12.45 -0.31
C LYS A 94 14.14 -13.70 0.43
N LYS A 95 13.43 -14.12 1.49
CA LYS A 95 13.77 -15.33 2.25
C LYS A 95 13.50 -16.63 1.49
N ASP A 96 12.30 -16.80 0.95
CA ASP A 96 11.86 -18.09 0.39
C ASP A 96 12.29 -18.28 -1.07
N TYR A 97 12.53 -17.18 -1.80
CA TYR A 97 12.86 -17.18 -3.22
C TYR A 97 14.16 -16.41 -3.54
N GLY A 98 14.97 -16.08 -2.53
CA GLY A 98 16.21 -15.31 -2.68
C GLY A 98 17.15 -15.84 -3.76
N SER A 99 17.29 -17.15 -3.88
CA SER A 99 18.13 -17.79 -4.90
C SER A 99 17.61 -17.67 -6.34
N LYS A 100 16.37 -17.19 -6.52
CA LYS A 100 15.75 -16.98 -7.84
C LYS A 100 15.69 -15.51 -8.24
N LEU A 101 15.99 -14.60 -7.32
CA LEU A 101 16.08 -13.18 -7.61
C LEU A 101 17.40 -12.88 -8.33
N THR A 102 17.37 -12.02 -9.35
CA THR A 102 18.60 -11.41 -9.85
C THR A 102 19.10 -10.35 -8.86
N ASP A 103 20.37 -9.98 -8.95
CA ASP A 103 20.94 -8.92 -8.11
C ASP A 103 20.16 -7.60 -8.27
N GLU A 104 19.72 -7.28 -9.49
CA GLU A 104 18.91 -6.09 -9.78
C GLU A 104 17.53 -6.17 -9.12
N GLN A 105 16.85 -7.32 -9.18
CA GLN A 105 15.55 -7.50 -8.52
C GLN A 105 15.68 -7.43 -7.00
N TYR A 106 16.74 -8.02 -6.45
CA TYR A 106 16.99 -7.97 -5.01
C TYR A 106 17.24 -6.53 -4.54
N LYS A 107 18.08 -5.79 -5.27
CA LYS A 107 18.34 -4.37 -4.99
C LYS A 107 17.09 -3.51 -5.14
N GLU A 108 16.28 -3.76 -6.15
CA GLU A 108 15.01 -3.03 -6.35
C GLU A 108 14.04 -3.25 -5.16
N LEU A 109 14.01 -4.45 -4.58
CA LEU A 109 13.25 -4.71 -3.35
C LEU A 109 13.81 -3.95 -2.15
N GLU A 110 15.13 -3.82 -2.03
CA GLU A 110 15.76 -2.97 -0.99
C GLU A 110 15.41 -1.49 -1.17
N ASP A 111 15.46 -0.99 -2.41
CA ASP A 111 15.09 0.39 -2.72
C ASP A 111 13.61 0.67 -2.41
N VAL A 112 12.72 -0.32 -2.63
CA VAL A 112 11.32 -0.24 -2.19
C VAL A 112 11.20 -0.22 -0.65
N GLU A 113 11.97 -1.02 0.08
CA GLU A 113 11.99 -0.99 1.54
C GLU A 113 12.45 0.38 2.09
N VAL A 114 13.42 1.02 1.42
CA VAL A 114 13.89 2.38 1.75
C VAL A 114 12.81 3.42 1.45
N LEU A 115 12.12 3.32 0.30
CA LEU A 115 10.99 4.19 -0.05
C LEU A 115 9.92 4.21 1.06
N LEU A 116 9.72 3.07 1.70
CA LEU A 116 8.70 2.81 2.71
C LEU A 116 9.10 3.20 4.15
N ILE A 117 10.27 3.80 4.39
CA ILE A 117 10.68 4.31 5.72
C ILE A 117 9.73 5.41 6.22
N SER A 118 9.24 6.25 5.32
CA SER A 118 8.28 7.32 5.61
C SER A 118 7.08 7.16 4.66
N PRO A 119 6.14 6.26 4.99
CA PRO A 119 5.09 5.86 4.08
C PRO A 119 4.02 6.95 3.96
N ASN A 120 3.53 7.13 2.75
CA ASN A 120 2.31 7.87 2.43
C ASN A 120 1.63 7.15 1.26
N LEU A 121 0.40 7.53 0.91
CA LEU A 121 -0.36 6.86 -0.13
C LEU A 121 0.42 6.75 -1.46
N SER A 122 1.04 7.83 -1.93
CA SER A 122 1.82 7.83 -3.17
C SER A 122 2.96 6.82 -3.14
N LYS A 123 3.76 6.82 -2.07
CA LYS A 123 4.89 5.91 -1.90
C LYS A 123 4.46 4.46 -1.72
N ILE A 124 3.37 4.22 -1.01
CA ILE A 124 2.79 2.87 -0.84
C ILE A 124 2.32 2.33 -2.19
N THR A 125 1.64 3.14 -2.99
CA THR A 125 1.19 2.75 -4.33
C THR A 125 2.36 2.47 -5.26
N GLU A 126 3.38 3.33 -5.24
CA GLU A 126 4.61 3.11 -6.01
C GLU A 126 5.31 1.81 -5.59
N ALA A 127 5.49 1.60 -4.28
CA ALA A 127 6.06 0.37 -3.73
C ALA A 127 5.29 -0.87 -4.19
N LEU A 128 3.96 -0.85 -4.09
CA LEU A 128 3.09 -1.94 -4.55
C LEU A 128 3.33 -2.29 -6.02
N ILE A 129 3.32 -1.29 -6.91
CA ILE A 129 3.50 -1.50 -8.36
C ILE A 129 4.89 -2.10 -8.64
N ARG A 130 5.93 -1.56 -8.02
CA ARG A 130 7.32 -2.02 -8.20
C ARG A 130 7.51 -3.44 -7.68
N THR A 131 7.00 -3.75 -6.50
CA THR A 131 7.08 -5.11 -5.93
C THR A 131 6.24 -6.12 -6.72
N GLU A 132 5.03 -5.75 -7.15
CA GLU A 132 4.15 -6.64 -7.91
C GLU A 132 4.82 -7.07 -9.22
N LYS A 133 5.47 -6.13 -9.93
CA LYS A 133 6.22 -6.43 -11.14
C LYS A 133 7.25 -7.54 -10.93
N ILE A 134 8.07 -7.44 -9.87
CA ILE A 134 9.09 -8.45 -9.55
C ILE A 134 8.45 -9.80 -9.24
N PHE A 135 7.38 -9.82 -8.43
CA PHE A 135 6.72 -11.07 -8.07
C PHE A 135 6.13 -11.78 -9.29
N LEU A 136 5.61 -11.03 -10.26
CA LEU A 136 5.12 -11.56 -11.53
C LEU A 136 6.25 -12.08 -12.43
N GLU A 137 7.38 -11.39 -12.49
CA GLU A 137 8.58 -11.84 -13.22
C GLU A 137 9.14 -13.16 -12.64
N LEU A 138 9.05 -13.33 -11.32
CA LEU A 138 9.34 -14.59 -10.64
C LEU A 138 8.29 -15.70 -10.85
N GLN A 139 7.22 -15.40 -11.60
CA GLN A 139 6.08 -16.29 -11.83
C GLN A 139 5.41 -16.76 -10.53
N LEU A 140 5.39 -15.89 -9.52
CA LEU A 140 4.66 -16.16 -8.30
C LEU A 140 3.17 -15.90 -8.54
N PHE A 141 2.38 -16.96 -8.44
CA PHE A 141 0.93 -16.89 -8.47
C PHE A 141 0.36 -17.32 -7.11
N PRO A 142 -0.77 -16.75 -6.68
CA PRO A 142 -1.48 -17.24 -5.50
C PRO A 142 -1.84 -18.73 -5.68
N LYS A 143 -1.85 -19.47 -4.57
CA LYS A 143 -2.43 -20.82 -4.53
C LYS A 143 -3.95 -20.77 -4.34
#